data_AF-A0A5R2MWM5-F1
#
_entry.id   AF-A0A5R2MWM5-F1
#
_cell.length_a   1.000
_cell.length_b   1.000
_cell.length_c   1.000
_cell.angle_alpha   90.00
_cell.angle_beta   90.00
_cell.angle_gamma   90.00
#
_symmetry.space_group_name_H-M   'P 1'
#
loop_
_entity.id
_entity.type
_entity.pdbx_description
1 polymer ?
#
loop_
_entity_poly.entity_id
_entity_poly.type
_entity_poly.pdbx_seq_one_letter_code
_entity_poly.pdbx_strand_id
1 'polypeptide(L)'
;MQTLTPILSTVTAAFLASLVEVVEAFTIVLAVGVTRSWRPALTGAALALAVLAALVLAFGPLLALVPINTLQFIVGVLLILFGMRWL
;
A
#
# COMPACT_ATOMS: atom_id res chain seq x y z
N MET A 1 14.38 -16.32 19.11
CA MET A 1 13.97 -16.88 17.80
C MET A 1 12.48 -16.74 17.51
N GLN A 2 11.58 -16.73 18.52
CA GLN A 2 10.12 -16.57 18.32
C GLN A 2 9.68 -15.20 17.76
N THR A 3 10.51 -14.17 17.82
CA THR A 3 10.17 -12.81 17.34
C THR A 3 10.59 -12.53 15.89
N LEU A 4 11.51 -13.32 15.31
CA LEU A 4 12.04 -13.05 13.97
C LEU A 4 11.06 -13.48 12.87
N THR A 5 10.39 -14.61 13.07
CA THR A 5 9.41 -15.17 12.13
C THR A 5 8.25 -14.20 11.83
N PRO A 6 7.55 -13.62 12.84
CA PRO A 6 6.45 -12.69 12.56
C PRO A 6 6.93 -11.40 11.89
N ILE A 7 8.09 -10.86 12.29
CA ILE A 7 8.67 -9.66 11.68
C ILE A 7 8.98 -9.93 10.20
N LEU A 8 9.68 -11.01 9.90
CA LEU A 8 10.06 -11.36 8.53
C LEU A 8 8.83 -11.60 7.65
N SER A 9 7.80 -12.26 8.17
CA SER A 9 6.54 -12.48 7.45
C SER A 9 5.82 -11.17 7.14
N THR A 10 5.74 -10.26 8.11
CA THR A 10 5.07 -8.97 7.95
C THR A 10 5.82 -8.08 6.95
N VAL A 11 7.16 -8.03 7.06
CA VAL A 11 8.01 -7.25 6.14
C VAL A 11 7.90 -7.79 4.73
N THR A 12 7.99 -9.11 4.54
CA THR A 12 7.88 -9.73 3.21
C THR A 12 6.51 -9.47 2.59
N ALA A 13 5.42 -9.66 3.35
CA ALA A 13 4.07 -9.41 2.87
C ALA A 13 3.85 -7.93 2.50
N ALA A 14 4.25 -7.00 3.36
CA ALA A 14 4.14 -5.57 3.10
C ALA A 14 4.99 -5.14 1.90
N PHE A 15 6.21 -5.66 1.77
CA PHE A 15 7.09 -5.37 0.64
C PHE A 15 6.48 -5.85 -0.69
N LEU A 16 6.04 -7.11 -0.76
CA LEU A 16 5.42 -7.66 -1.97
C LEU A 16 4.14 -6.91 -2.35
N ALA A 17 3.28 -6.61 -1.37
CA ALA A 17 2.08 -5.81 -1.60
C ALA A 17 2.43 -4.42 -2.12
N SER A 18 3.39 -3.73 -1.50
CA SER A 18 3.82 -2.39 -1.94
C SER A 18 4.41 -2.36 -3.36
N LEU A 19 5.00 -3.46 -3.82
CA LEU A 19 5.50 -3.56 -5.19
C LEU A 19 4.36 -3.50 -6.20
N VAL A 20 3.25 -4.21 -5.94
CA VAL A 20 2.04 -4.17 -6.78
C VAL A 20 1.47 -2.75 -6.82
N GLU A 21 1.31 -2.14 -5.65
CA GLU A 21 0.79 -0.77 -5.51
C GLU A 21 1.64 0.26 -6.28
N VAL A 22 2.97 0.12 -6.23
CA VAL A 22 3.88 1.01 -6.99
C VAL A 22 3.71 0.83 -8.49
N VAL A 23 3.57 -0.41 -8.97
CA VAL A 23 3.32 -0.68 -10.40
C VAL A 23 2.01 -0.03 -10.83
N GLU A 24 0.92 -0.21 -10.07
CA GLU A 24 -0.38 0.38 -10.38
C GLU A 24 -0.34 1.91 -10.38
N ALA A 25 0.20 2.51 -9.31
CA ALA A 25 0.34 3.95 -9.21
C ALA A 25 1.20 4.53 -10.34
N PHE A 26 2.31 3.87 -10.67
CA PHE A 26 3.17 4.27 -11.78
C PHE A 26 2.45 4.19 -13.12
N THR A 27 1.70 3.11 -13.37
CA THR A 27 0.91 2.96 -14.59
C THR A 27 -0.15 4.06 -14.72
N ILE A 28 -0.80 4.48 -13.63
CA ILE A 28 -1.73 5.62 -13.64
C ILE A 28 -1.00 6.91 -14.04
N VAL A 29 0.14 7.20 -13.41
CA VAL A 29 0.93 8.40 -13.70
C VAL A 29 1.40 8.41 -15.16
N LEU A 30 1.88 7.26 -15.66
CA LEU A 30 2.31 7.10 -17.04
C LEU A 30 1.13 7.27 -18.01
N ALA A 31 -0.01 6.65 -17.73
CA ALA A 31 -1.21 6.75 -18.56
C ALA A 31 -1.68 8.21 -18.69
N VAL A 32 -1.76 8.95 -17.58
CA VAL A 32 -2.13 10.38 -17.59
C VAL A 32 -1.04 11.25 -18.24
N GLY A 33 0.23 10.93 -17.99
CA GLY A 33 1.38 11.63 -18.55
C GLY A 33 1.43 11.56 -20.08
N VAL A 34 1.15 10.39 -20.64
CA VAL A 34 1.13 10.14 -22.09
C VAL A 34 -0.14 10.66 -22.76
N THR A 35 -1.31 10.51 -22.14
CA THR A 35 -2.61 10.84 -22.77
C THR A 35 -3.01 12.31 -22.64
N ARG A 36 -2.59 13.00 -21.57
CA ARG A 36 -3.05 14.36 -21.26
C ARG A 36 -1.91 15.36 -21.13
N SER A 37 -0.98 15.11 -20.19
CA SER A 37 0.28 15.85 -20.05
C SER A 37 1.00 15.45 -18.75
N TRP A 38 2.34 15.54 -18.76
CA TRP A 38 3.20 15.24 -17.62
C TRP A 38 3.04 16.19 -16.44
N ARG A 39 2.71 17.46 -16.68
CA ARG A 39 2.53 18.46 -15.61
C ARG A 39 1.38 18.09 -14.65
N PRO A 40 0.13 17.89 -15.11
CA PRO A 40 -0.95 17.38 -14.27
C PRO A 40 -0.67 16.00 -13.66
N ALA A 41 0.00 15.10 -14.38
CA ALA A 41 0.32 13.77 -13.86
C ALA A 41 1.25 13.81 -12.64
N LEU A 42 2.36 14.55 -12.74
CA LEU A 42 3.34 14.67 -11.66
C LEU A 42 2.80 15.51 -10.48
N THR A 43 2.07 16.58 -10.77
CA THR A 43 1.45 17.40 -9.71
C THR A 43 0.36 16.62 -8.96
N GLY A 44 -0.45 15.83 -9.68
CA GLY A 44 -1.43 14.92 -9.07
C GLY A 44 -0.77 13.86 -8.19
N ALA A 45 0.31 13.23 -8.66
CA ALA A 45 1.06 12.25 -7.87
C ALA A 45 1.66 12.86 -6.59
N ALA A 46 2.24 14.06 -6.69
CA ALA A 46 2.79 14.77 -5.53
C ALA A 46 1.71 15.15 -4.51
N LEU A 47 0.55 15.64 -4.98
CA LEU A 47 -0.58 15.95 -4.11
C LEU A 47 -1.17 14.70 -3.46
N ALA A 48 -1.30 13.60 -4.20
CA ALA A 48 -1.76 12.33 -3.65
C ALA A 48 -0.83 11.83 -2.54
N LEU A 49 0.50 11.93 -2.75
CA LEU A 49 1.49 11.58 -1.73
C LEU A 49 1.38 12.48 -0.49
N ALA A 50 1.20 13.79 -0.68
CA ALA A 50 1.03 14.73 0.43
C ALA A 50 -0.25 14.44 1.24
N VAL A 51 -1.36 14.13 0.55
CA VAL A 51 -2.63 13.74 1.20
C VAL A 51 -2.45 12.42 1.95
N LEU A 52 -1.81 11.42 1.34
CA LEU A 52 -1.50 10.16 2.01
C LEU A 52 -0.66 10.37 3.27
N ALA A 53 0.40 11.18 3.19
CA ALA A 53 1.24 11.50 4.34
C ALA A 53 0.43 12.19 5.46
N ALA A 54 -0.43 13.15 5.11
CA ALA A 54 -1.31 13.79 6.08
C ALA A 54 -2.28 12.81 6.75
N LEU A 55 -2.87 11.90 5.97
CA LEU A 55 -3.75 10.85 6.49
C LEU A 55 -2.99 9.90 7.43
N VAL A 56 -1.78 9.47 7.06
CA VAL A 56 -0.95 8.59 7.91
C VAL A 56 -0.56 9.29 9.21
N LEU A 57 -0.19 10.57 9.16
CA LEU A 57 0.15 11.32 10.37
C LEU A 57 -1.06 11.52 11.29
N ALA A 58 -2.24 11.77 10.73
CA ALA A 58 -3.46 11.98 11.50
C ALA A 58 -4.04 10.68 12.07
N PHE A 59 -4.11 9.62 11.25
CA PHE A 59 -4.81 8.37 11.57
C PHE A 59 -3.89 7.21 11.94
N GLY A 60 -2.60 7.26 11.59
CA GLY A 60 -1.63 6.22 11.93
C GLY A 60 -1.56 5.89 13.42
N PRO A 61 -1.57 6.90 14.34
CA PRO A 61 -1.59 6.63 15.78
C PRO A 61 -2.83 5.84 16.24
N LEU A 62 -3.97 5.97 15.55
CA LEU A 62 -5.19 5.23 15.91
C LEU A 62 -5.05 3.73 15.68
N LEU A 63 -4.12 3.28 14.82
CA LEU A 63 -3.86 1.86 14.62
C LEU A 63 -3.33 1.18 15.88
N ALA A 64 -2.75 1.92 16.83
CA ALA A 64 -2.35 1.37 18.13
C ALA A 64 -3.53 0.92 19.00
N LEU A 65 -4.74 1.39 18.71
CA LEU A 65 -5.97 1.00 19.40
C LEU A 65 -6.57 -0.29 18.85
N VAL A 66 -6.11 -0.76 17.68
CA VAL A 66 -6.67 -1.91 16.98
C VAL A 66 -5.86 -3.16 17.30
N PRO A 67 -6.49 -4.33 17.55
CA PRO A 67 -5.80 -5.61 17.67
C PRO A 67 -5.08 -5.98 16.36
N ILE A 68 -3.79 -5.65 16.26
CA ILE A 68 -3.00 -5.77 15.01
C ILE A 68 -2.96 -7.20 14.47
N ASN A 69 -2.95 -8.21 15.34
CA ASN A 69 -2.93 -9.62 14.93
C ASN A 69 -4.22 -10.02 14.20
N THR A 70 -5.37 -9.55 14.68
CA THR A 70 -6.67 -9.81 14.04
C THR A 70 -6.75 -9.07 12.70
N LEU A 71 -6.27 -7.82 12.66
CA LEU A 71 -6.22 -7.05 11.42
C LEU A 71 -5.33 -7.72 10.37
N GLN A 72 -4.12 -8.15 10.74
CA GLN A 72 -3.19 -8.86 9.86
C GLN A 72 -3.78 -10.18 9.36
N PHE A 73 -4.48 -10.93 10.21
CA PHE A 73 -5.14 -12.16 9.80
C PHE A 73 -6.22 -11.88 8.73
N ILE A 74 -7.11 -10.92 8.97
CA ILE A 74 -8.18 -10.54 8.03
C ILE A 74 -7.56 -10.06 6.70
N VAL A 75 -6.60 -9.13 6.76
CA VAL A 75 -5.93 -8.59 5.57
C VAL A 75 -5.18 -9.69 4.83
N GLY A 76 -4.48 -10.58 5.53
CA GLY A 76 -3.77 -11.70 4.91
C GLY A 76 -4.71 -12.65 4.16
N VAL A 77 -5.87 -12.97 4.74
CA VAL A 77 -6.91 -13.76 4.05
C VAL A 77 -7.41 -13.03 2.80
N LEU A 78 -7.71 -11.73 2.91
CA LEU A 78 -8.15 -10.93 1.75
C LEU A 78 -7.08 -10.89 0.64
N LEU A 79 -5.82 -10.68 0.97
CA LEU A 79 -4.71 -10.67 0.01
C LEU A 79 -4.58 -12.01 -0.72
N ILE A 80 -4.77 -13.14 -0.02
CA ILE A 80 -4.78 -14.46 -0.66
C ILE A 80 -6.00 -14.60 -1.59
N LEU A 81 -7.20 -14.26 -1.11
CA LEU A 81 -8.44 -14.39 -1.89
C LEU A 81 -8.42 -13.54 -3.18
N PHE A 82 -8.03 -12.27 -3.05
CA PHE A 82 -7.93 -11.37 -4.21
C PHE A 82 -6.74 -11.71 -5.10
N GLY A 83 -5.59 -12.07 -4.51
CA GLY A 83 -4.40 -12.47 -5.24
C GLY A 83 -4.60 -13.73 -6.08
N MET A 84 -5.37 -14.71 -5.60
CA MET A 84 -5.69 -15.92 -6.38
C MET A 84 -6.49 -15.63 -7.66
N ARG A 85 -7.28 -14.54 -7.71
CA ARG A 85 -8.02 -14.16 -8.91
C ARG A 85 -7.15 -13.48 -9.97
N TRP A 86 -5.98 -12.99 -9.56
CA TRP A 86 -5.00 -12.31 -10.41
C TRP A 86 -4.00 -13.26 -11.10
N LEU A 87 -3.93 -14.53 -10.66
CA LEU A 87 -3.24 -15.62 -11.36
C LEU A 87 -4.10 -16.14 -12.51
#